data_AF-A0A1M4W728-F1
#
_entry.id   AF-A0A1M4W728-F1
#
_cell.length_a   1.000
_cell.length_b   1.000
_cell.length_c   1.000
_cell.angle_alpha   90.00
_cell.angle_beta   90.00
_cell.angle_gamma   90.00
#
_symmetry.space_group_name_H-M   'P 1'
#
loop_
_entity.id
_entity.type
_entity.pdbx_description
1 polymer ?
#
loop_
_entity_poly.entity_id
_entity_poly.type
_entity_poly.pdbx_seq_one_letter_code
_entity_poly.pdbx_strand_id
1 'polypeptide(L)'
;MTLPEDIITTIEQTFASDADKNYVTEKMCSLFTASLNVGPAQLARCILCLANGKVEIVEEIFASGFYGDPRDLIVQAMEKSDHKINWGL
;
A
#
# COMPACT_ATOMS: atom_id res chain seq x y z
N MET A 1 -9.85 -1.66 14.32
CA MET A 1 -8.93 -2.62 13.66
C MET A 1 -7.56 -1.99 13.65
N THR A 2 -6.51 -2.77 13.87
CA THR A 2 -5.13 -2.27 13.91
C THR A 2 -4.37 -2.84 12.72
N LEU A 3 -3.61 -2.00 12.02
CA LEU A 3 -2.75 -2.46 10.93
C LEU A 3 -1.63 -3.38 11.47
N PRO A 4 -1.17 -4.35 10.67
CA PRO A 4 0.07 -5.07 10.95
C PRO A 4 1.25 -4.13 11.23
N GLU A 5 2.12 -4.50 12.16
CA GLU A 5 3.24 -3.66 12.62
C GLU A 5 4.23 -3.31 11.51
N ASP A 6 4.44 -4.21 10.55
CA ASP A 6 5.31 -3.98 9.39
C ASP A 6 4.77 -2.89 8.45
N ILE A 7 3.44 -2.82 8.28
CA ILE A 7 2.78 -1.78 7.49
C ILE A 7 2.92 -0.42 8.19
N ILE A 8 2.67 -0.38 9.50
CA ILE A 8 2.83 0.84 10.31
C ILE A 8 4.27 1.34 10.22
N THR A 9 5.24 0.46 10.46
CA THR A 9 6.67 0.78 10.41
C THR A 9 7.06 1.33 9.04
N THR A 10 6.54 0.74 7.96
CA THR A 10 6.79 1.21 6.59
C THR A 10 6.23 2.61 6.37
N ILE A 11 5.01 2.90 6.83
CA ILE A 11 4.41 4.23 6.72
C ILE A 11 5.28 5.27 7.45
N GLU A 12 5.66 4.96 8.70
CA GLU A 12 6.48 5.84 9.54
C GLU A 12 7.86 6.15 8.93
N GLN A 13 8.46 5.17 8.27
CA GLN A 13 9.80 5.29 7.67
C GLN A 13 9.78 5.95 6.30
N THR A 14 8.69 5.83 5.54
CA THR A 14 8.67 6.20 4.12
C THR A 14 8.03 7.56 3.87
N PHE A 15 7.05 7.98 4.69
CA PHE A 15 6.36 9.26 4.53
C PHE A 15 6.92 10.30 5.50
N ALA A 16 7.22 11.50 5.00
CA ALA A 16 7.94 12.51 5.77
C ALA A 16 7.04 13.33 6.70
N SER A 17 5.78 13.59 6.32
CA SER A 17 4.87 14.44 7.08
C SER A 17 3.86 13.62 7.89
N ASP A 18 3.50 14.10 9.08
CA ASP A 18 2.48 13.46 9.91
C ASP A 18 1.10 13.49 9.24
N ALA A 19 0.82 14.50 8.41
CA ALA A 19 -0.40 14.56 7.61
C ALA A 19 -0.47 13.40 6.60
N ASP A 20 0.61 13.16 5.87
CA ASP A 20 0.68 12.05 4.90
C ASP A 20 0.61 10.70 5.61
N LYS A 21 1.33 10.54 6.72
CA LYS A 21 1.29 9.31 7.52
C LYS A 21 -0.11 8.99 8.00
N ASN A 22 -0.84 9.97 8.53
CA ASN A 22 -2.22 9.79 8.97
C ASN A 22 -3.13 9.43 7.79
N TYR A 23 -3.04 10.16 6.69
CA TYR A 23 -3.83 9.89 5.49
C TYR A 23 -3.59 8.48 4.94
N VAL A 24 -2.33 8.09 4.77
CA VAL A 24 -1.96 6.76 4.28
C VAL A 24 -2.43 5.68 5.24
N THR A 25 -2.30 5.90 6.56
CA THR A 25 -2.79 4.98 7.58
C THR A 25 -4.30 4.76 7.47
N GLU A 26 -5.09 5.82 7.29
CA GLU A 26 -6.54 5.72 7.08
C GLU A 26 -6.88 4.93 5.82
N LYS A 27 -6.18 5.20 4.70
CA LYS A 27 -6.35 4.46 3.45
C LYS A 27 -6.02 2.98 3.62
N MET A 28 -4.90 2.66 4.25
CA MET A 28 -4.52 1.26 4.50
C MET A 28 -5.52 0.56 5.42
N CYS A 29 -6.04 1.24 6.44
CA CYS A 29 -7.09 0.70 7.31
C CYS A 29 -8.36 0.35 6.53
N SER A 30 -8.75 1.18 5.56
CA SER A 30 -9.97 0.97 4.77
C SER A 30 -9.96 -0.36 3.99
N LEU A 31 -8.77 -0.85 3.59
CA LEU A 31 -8.63 -2.12 2.88
C LEU A 31 -9.13 -3.32 3.69
N PHE A 32 -8.98 -3.28 5.02
CA PHE A 32 -9.40 -4.37 5.92
C PHE A 32 -10.91 -4.46 6.11
N THR A 33 -11.63 -3.42 5.69
CA THR A 33 -13.10 -3.38 5.70
C THR A 33 -13.72 -3.53 4.30
N ALA A 34 -12.89 -3.48 3.26
CA ALA A 34 -13.33 -3.60 1.87
C ALA A 34 -13.54 -5.07 1.48
N SER A 35 -14.52 -5.31 0.60
CA SER A 35 -14.69 -6.62 -0.03
C SER A 35 -13.68 -6.74 -1.17
N LEU A 36 -12.51 -7.30 -0.87
CA LEU A 36 -11.40 -7.48 -1.81
C LEU A 36 -11.29 -8.94 -2.25
N ASN A 37 -10.85 -9.15 -3.48
CA ASN A 37 -10.53 -10.46 -4.06
C ASN A 37 -9.09 -10.94 -3.72
N VAL A 38 -8.41 -10.23 -2.83
CA VAL A 38 -7.02 -10.42 -2.38
C VAL A 38 -6.90 -10.12 -0.89
N GLY A 39 -5.81 -10.57 -0.26
CA GLY A 39 -5.53 -10.27 1.15
C GLY A 39 -5.28 -8.78 1.37
N PRO A 40 -6.00 -8.10 2.30
CA PRO A 40 -5.87 -6.66 2.50
C PRO A 40 -4.46 -6.23 2.96
N ALA A 41 -3.81 -7.06 3.78
CA ALA A 41 -2.44 -6.80 4.23
C ALA A 41 -1.42 -6.93 3.08
N GLN A 42 -1.62 -7.90 2.17
CA GLN A 42 -0.76 -8.06 1.00
C GLN A 42 -0.90 -6.85 0.06
N LEU A 43 -2.14 -6.44 -0.21
CA LEU A 43 -2.43 -5.28 -1.03
C LEU A 43 -1.84 -4.00 -0.42
N ALA A 44 -1.98 -3.80 0.89
CA ALA A 44 -1.40 -2.65 1.59
C ALA A 44 0.13 -2.57 1.39
N ARG A 45 0.85 -3.67 1.57
CA ARG A 45 2.31 -3.73 1.32
C ARG A 45 2.66 -3.39 -0.13
N CYS A 46 1.90 -3.93 -1.09
CA CYS A 46 2.11 -3.66 -2.50
C CYS A 46 1.91 -2.18 -2.83
N ILE A 47 0.84 -1.56 -2.30
CA ILE A 47 0.56 -0.14 -2.48
C ILE A 47 1.68 0.71 -1.89
N LEU A 48 2.14 0.40 -0.68
CA LEU A 48 3.25 1.13 -0.05
C LEU A 48 4.55 1.01 -0.85
N CYS A 49 4.86 -0.17 -1.39
CA CYS A 49 6.01 -0.39 -2.27
C CYS A 49 5.89 0.40 -3.59
N LEU A 50 4.71 0.43 -4.21
CA LEU A 50 4.44 1.20 -5.42
C LEU A 50 4.53 2.71 -5.16
N ALA A 51 3.98 3.17 -4.03
CA ALA A 51 3.98 4.58 -3.64
C ALA A 51 5.38 5.11 -3.30
N ASN A 52 6.24 4.30 -2.66
CA ASN A 52 7.62 4.67 -2.32
C ASN A 52 7.71 6.07 -1.66
N GLY A 53 6.82 6.32 -0.68
CA GLY A 53 6.78 7.56 0.10
C GLY A 53 6.03 8.73 -0.53
N LYS A 54 5.45 8.54 -1.71
CA LYS A 54 4.66 9.57 -2.41
C LYS A 54 3.18 9.37 -2.14
N VAL A 55 2.58 10.30 -1.41
CA VAL A 55 1.15 10.21 -1.04
C VAL A 55 0.26 10.25 -2.28
N GLU A 56 0.66 11.01 -3.30
CA GLU A 56 -0.09 11.22 -4.54
C GLU A 56 -0.32 9.90 -5.29
N ILE A 57 0.65 8.96 -5.22
CA ILE A 57 0.51 7.64 -5.81
C ILE A 57 -0.50 6.79 -5.04
N VAL A 58 -0.53 6.91 -3.71
CA VAL A 58 -1.58 6.26 -2.90
C VAL A 58 -2.94 6.82 -3.29
N GLU A 59 -3.08 8.13 -3.44
CA GLU A 59 -4.34 8.75 -3.87
C GLU A 59 -4.78 8.23 -5.24
N GLU A 60 -3.87 8.21 -6.21
CA GLU A 60 -4.12 7.74 -7.58
C GLU A 60 -4.61 6.28 -7.60
N ILE A 61 -3.96 5.41 -6.85
CA ILE A 61 -4.34 3.99 -6.74
C ILE A 61 -5.76 3.83 -6.19
N PHE A 62 -6.11 4.57 -5.15
CA PHE A 62 -7.45 4.48 -4.57
C PHE A 62 -8.51 5.14 -5.46
N ALA A 63 -8.20 6.28 -6.08
CA ALA A 63 -9.10 7.01 -6.97
C ALA A 63 -9.40 6.25 -8.26
N SER A 64 -8.44 5.49 -8.77
CA SER A 64 -8.62 4.62 -9.95
C SER A 64 -9.41 3.34 -9.65
N GLY A 65 -9.75 3.08 -8.39
CA GLY A 65 -10.33 1.79 -7.99
C GLY A 65 -9.35 0.65 -8.21
N PHE A 66 -8.09 0.84 -7.82
CA PHE A 66 -7.00 -0.13 -7.99
C PHE A 66 -6.70 -0.47 -9.46
N TYR A 67 -6.88 0.50 -10.36
CA TYR A 67 -6.80 0.32 -11.81
C TYR A 67 -7.71 -0.80 -12.38
N GLY A 68 -8.79 -1.12 -11.66
CA GLY A 68 -9.76 -2.15 -12.04
C GLY A 68 -9.64 -3.44 -11.22
N ASP A 69 -8.44 -4.00 -11.08
CA ASP A 69 -8.19 -5.22 -10.28
C ASP A 69 -7.04 -5.02 -9.27
N PRO A 70 -7.30 -5.13 -7.96
CA PRO A 70 -6.26 -5.14 -6.94
C PRO A 70 -5.13 -6.17 -7.15
N ARG A 71 -5.37 -7.25 -7.90
CA ARG A 71 -4.35 -8.24 -8.26
C ARG A 71 -3.27 -7.68 -9.16
N ASP A 72 -3.62 -6.76 -10.06
CA ASP A 72 -2.66 -6.15 -10.98
C ASP A 72 -1.64 -5.30 -10.22
N LEU A 73 -2.07 -4.65 -9.13
CA LEU A 73 -1.17 -3.93 -8.24
C LEU A 73 -0.16 -4.85 -7.55
N ILE A 74 -0.58 -6.07 -7.20
CA ILE A 74 0.33 -7.06 -6.60
C ILE A 74 1.39 -7.46 -7.63
N VAL A 75 0.98 -7.76 -8.87
CA VAL A 75 1.91 -8.10 -9.96
C VAL A 75 2.90 -6.95 -10.22
N GLN A 76 2.40 -5.73 -10.35
CA GLN A 76 3.24 -4.55 -10.56
C GLN A 76 4.22 -4.32 -9.40
N ALA A 77 3.79 -4.53 -8.16
CA ALA A 77 4.65 -4.40 -7.00
C ALA A 77 5.75 -5.47 -6.98
N MET A 78 5.43 -6.71 -7.40
CA MET A 78 6.41 -7.78 -7.53
C MET A 78 7.46 -7.45 -8.61
N GLU A 79 7.06 -6.99 -9.79
CA GLU A 79 7.98 -6.57 -10.86
C GLU A 79 8.92 -5.44 -10.43
N LYS A 80 8.39 -4.48 -9.66
CA LYS A 80 9.16 -3.36 -9.11
C LYS A 80 10.13 -3.80 -8.00
N SER A 81 9.72 -4.76 -7.17
CA SER A 81 10.53 -5.29 -6.06
C SER A 81 11.66 -6.19 -6.56
N ASP A 82 11.45 -6.93 -7.66
CA ASP A 82 12.48 -7.78 -8.28
C ASP A 82 13.69 -6.96 -8.78
N HIS A 83 13.50 -5.66 -9.02
CA HIS A 83 14.57 -4.72 -9.36
C HIS A 83 15.17 -4.00 -8.14
N LYS A 84 14.51 -4.01 -6.98
CA LYS A 84 14.99 -3.38 -5.73
C LYS A 84 14.44 -4.08 -4.47
N ILE A 85 15.28 -4.96 -3.91
CA ILE A 85 15.22 -5.51 -2.54
C ILE A 85 14.05 -6.48 -2.27
N ASN A 86 14.44 -7.61 -1.67
CA ASN A 86 13.63 -8.79 -1.38
C ASN A 86 12.68 -8.51 -0.18
N TRP A 87 11.39 -8.24 -0.46
CA TRP A 87 10.37 -7.94 0.55
C TRP A 87 9.54 -9.16 1.01
N GLY A 88 10.00 -10.39 0.72
CA GLY A 88 9.33 -11.61 1.19
C GLY A 88 7.86 -11.73 0.74
N LEU A 89 7.59 -11.32 -0.51
CA LEU A 89 6.30 -11.51 -1.20
C LEU A 89 6.20 -12.91 -1.80
#